data_AF-A0A6D2KJS9-F1
#
_entry.id   AF-A0A6D2KJS9-F1
#
_cell.length_a   1.000
_cell.length_b   1.000
_cell.length_c   1.000
_cell.angle_alpha   90.00
_cell.angle_beta   90.00
_cell.angle_gamma   90.00
#
_symmetry.space_group_name_H-M   'P 1'
#
loop_
_entity.id
_entity.type
_entity.pdbx_description
1 polymer ?
#
loop_
_entity_poly.entity_id
_entity_poly.type
_entity_poly.pdbx_seq_one_letter_code
_entity_poly.pdbx_strand_id
1 'polypeptide(L)' 'MESERAVTKKEGIDFAREYGCLFLECSAKTRVNVEQCFEELVLKILETPSLTAEGSGVKKNIFKQNPT' A
#
# COMPACT_ATOMS: atom_id res chain seq x y z
N MET A 1 11.31 -4.74 -19.56
CA MET A 1 11.63 -3.43 -20.21
C MET A 1 10.36 -2.58 -20.22
N GLU A 2 10.44 -1.26 -20.40
CA GLU A 2 9.24 -0.40 -20.49
C GLU A 2 8.27 -0.88 -21.61
N SER A 3 8.79 -1.56 -22.63
CA SER A 3 8.04 -2.18 -23.72
C SER A 3 7.15 -3.38 -23.31
N GLU A 4 7.37 -3.99 -22.14
CA GLU A 4 6.56 -5.11 -21.63
C GLU A 4 5.45 -4.64 -20.69
N ARG A 5 5.40 -3.33 -20.42
CA ARG A 5 4.43 -2.74 -19.50
C ARG A 5 3.04 -2.77 -20.14
N ALA A 6 2.13 -3.53 -19.54
CA ALA A 6 0.72 -3.59 -19.97
C ALA A 6 -0.12 -2.39 -19.46
N VAL A 7 0.36 -1.65 -18.46
CA VAL A 7 -0.36 -0.54 -17.82
C VAL A 7 0.54 0.68 -17.73
N THR A 8 0.14 1.78 -18.36
CA THR A 8 0.88 3.03 -18.30
C THR A 8 0.91 3.62 -16.89
N LYS A 9 1.93 4.42 -16.61
CA LYS A 9 2.01 5.17 -15.35
C LYS A 9 0.77 6.04 -15.11
N LYS A 10 0.25 6.67 -16.17
CA LYS A 10 -0.92 7.55 -16.09
C LYS A 10 -2.16 6.77 -15.64
N GLU A 11 -2.44 5.61 -16.24
CA GLU A 11 -3.58 4.77 -15.85
C GLU A 11 -3.50 4.36 -14.37
N GLY A 12 -2.32 3.96 -13.90
CA GLY A 12 -2.13 3.62 -12.48
C GLY A 12 -2.37 4.80 -11.53
N ILE A 13 -1.89 5.99 -11.89
CA ILE A 13 -2.12 7.23 -11.11
C ILE A 13 -3.61 7.59 -11.09
N ASP A 14 -4.27 7.56 -12.24
CA ASP A 14 -5.68 7.94 -12.36
C ASP A 14 -6.57 6.97 -11.57
N PHE A 15 -6.31 5.66 -11.65
CA PHE A 15 -6.99 4.66 -10.83
C PHE A 15 -6.80 4.91 -9.33
N ALA A 16 -5.55 5.14 -8.89
CA ALA A 16 -5.29 5.38 -7.47
C ALA A 16 -6.03 6.64 -6.95
N ARG A 17 -6.10 7.70 -7.76
CA ARG A 17 -6.87 8.91 -7.41
C ARG A 17 -8.36 8.64 -7.32
N GLU A 18 -8.92 7.90 -8.26
CA GLU A 18 -10.34 7.55 -8.29
C GLU A 18 -10.77 6.78 -7.04
N TYR A 19 -9.93 5.87 -6.56
CA TYR A 19 -10.21 5.03 -5.39
C TYR A 19 -9.59 5.55 -4.07
N GLY A 20 -9.00 6.75 -4.05
CA GLY A 20 -8.39 7.33 -2.85
C GLY A 20 -7.19 6.54 -2.31
N CYS A 21 -6.46 5.86 -3.18
CA CYS A 21 -5.28 5.06 -2.86
C CYS A 21 -3.98 5.86 -3.03
N LEU A 22 -2.93 5.43 -2.32
CA LEU A 22 -1.56 5.83 -2.63
C LEU A 22 -1.09 5.17 -3.93
N PHE A 23 -0.16 5.82 -4.65
CA PHE A 23 0.46 5.26 -5.85
C PHE A 23 1.97 5.51 -5.85
N LEU A 24 2.75 4.45 -6.07
CA LEU A 24 4.20 4.52 -6.26
C LEU A 24 4.64 3.36 -7.17
N GLU A 25 5.37 3.65 -8.24
CA GLU A 25 6.00 2.59 -9.04
C GLU A 25 7.25 2.09 -8.32
N CYS A 26 7.38 0.78 -8.15
CA CYS A 26 8.54 0.16 -7.51
C CYS A 26 9.07 -1.03 -8.31
N SER A 27 10.31 -1.43 -8.03
CA SER A 27 10.92 -2.63 -8.60
C SER A 27 11.59 -3.42 -7.50
N ALA A 28 11.02 -4.58 -7.18
CA ALA A 28 11.61 -5.51 -6.21
C ALA A 28 12.98 -6.02 -6.68
N LYS A 29 13.16 -6.22 -7.99
CA LYS A 29 14.41 -6.72 -8.58
C LYS A 29 15.57 -5.74 -8.41
N THR A 30 15.32 -4.45 -8.61
CA THR A 30 16.36 -3.40 -8.55
C THR A 30 16.30 -2.59 -7.25
N ARG A 31 15.38 -2.94 -6.34
CA ARG A 31 15.10 -2.26 -5.07
C ARG A 31 14.63 -0.80 -5.20
N VAL A 32 14.26 -0.36 -6.40
CA VAL A 32 13.77 1.00 -6.65
C VAL A 32 12.45 1.19 -5.91
N ASN A 33 12.38 2.24 -5.10
CA ASN A 33 11.20 2.70 -4.35
C ASN A 33 10.59 1.68 -3.38
N VAL A 34 11.29 0.59 -3.07
CA VAL A 34 10.77 -0.44 -2.14
C VAL A 34 10.66 0.15 -0.73
N GLU A 35 11.72 0.78 -0.23
CA GLU A 35 11.73 1.40 1.10
C GLU A 35 10.72 2.54 1.21
N GLN A 36 10.73 3.46 0.25
CA GLN A 36 9.78 4.58 0.18
C GLN A 36 8.32 4.09 0.16
N CYS A 37 8.01 2.99 -0.52
CA CYS A 37 6.65 2.44 -0.54
C CYS A 37 6.15 2.07 0.86
N PHE A 38 7.01 1.49 1.69
CA PHE A 38 6.66 1.13 3.07
C PHE A 38 6.62 2.35 3.97
N GLU A 39 7.57 3.28 3.81
CA GLU A 39 7.62 4.52 4.59
C GLU A 39 6.34 5.36 4.39
N GLU A 40 5.98 5.66 3.13
CA GLU A 40 4.78 6.44 2.80
C GLU A 40 3.50 5.78 3.33
N LEU A 41 3.40 4.45 3.23
CA LEU A 41 2.26 3.71 3.76
C LEU A 41 2.15 3.84 5.28
N VAL A 42 3.26 3.63 6.01
CA VAL A 42 3.28 3.71 7.47
C VAL A 42 3.01 5.13 7.94
N LEU A 43 3.62 6.14 7.31
CA LEU A 43 3.35 7.54 7.59
C LEU A 43 1.86 7.85 7.44
N LYS A 44 1.21 7.37 6.37
CA LYS A 44 -0.21 7.63 6.15
C LYS A 44 -1.13 6.98 7.19
N ILE A 45 -0.75 5.80 7.69
CA ILE A 45 -1.44 5.14 8.80
C ILE A 45 -1.28 5.95 10.09
N LEU A 46 -0.07 6.44 10.39
CA LEU A 46 0.20 7.25 11.58
C LEU A 46 -0.53 8.60 11.55
N GLU A 47 -0.67 9.21 10.37
CA GLU A 47 -1.49 10.41 10.14
C GLU A 47 -3.00 10.19 10.34
N THR A 48 -3.45 8.93 10.49
CA THR A 48 -4.84 8.57 10.69
C THR A 48 -5.02 7.96 12.08
N PRO A 49 -5.24 8.77 13.15
CA PRO A 49 -5.21 8.30 14.53
C PRO A 49 -6.12 7.09 14.83
N SER A 50 -7.26 6.98 14.15
CA SER A 50 -8.20 5.86 14.27
C SER A 50 -7.64 4.51 13.83
N LEU A 51 -6.57 4.48 13.03
CA LEU A 51 -5.90 3.26 12.57
C LEU A 51 -4.75 2.82 13.50
N THR A 52 -4.37 3.68 14.45
CA THR A 52 -3.30 3.37 15.41
C THR A 52 -3.84 2.64 16.64
N ALA A 53 -2.96 1.99 17.40
CA ALA A 53 -3.36 1.14 18.53
C ALA A 53 -4.25 1.86 19.55
N GLU A 54 -4.06 3.17 19.75
CA GLU A 54 -4.83 3.99 20.67
C GLU A 54 -6.25 4.31 20.18
N GLY A 55 -6.53 4.10 18.88
CA GLY A 55 -7.86 4.19 18.27
C GLY A 55 -8.56 2.85 18.04
N SER A 56 -7.93 1.72 18.38
CA SER A 56 -8.39 0.39 18.02
C SER A 56 -9.01 -0.38 19.20
N GLY A 57 -10.29 -0.10 19.49
CA GLY A 57 -11.12 -0.92 20.37
C GLY A 57 -11.44 -2.34 19.86
N VAL A 58 -10.74 -2.85 18.82
CA VAL A 58 -11.02 -4.17 18.24
C VAL A 58 -9.73 -4.86 17.81
N LYS A 59 -9.19 -5.74 18.67
CA LYS A 59 -8.14 -6.70 18.32
C LYS A 59 -8.75 -7.86 17.51
N LYS A 60 -8.97 -7.68 16.21
CA LYS A 60 -9.28 -8.81 15.31
C LYS A 60 -7.99 -9.47 14.84
N ASN A 61 -7.70 -10.65 15.38
CA ASN A 61 -6.52 -11.45 15.05
C ASN A 61 -6.70 -12.08 13.66
N ILE A 62 -6.12 -11.47 12.62
CA ILE A 62 -6.27 -11.88 11.20
C ILE A 62 -5.65 -13.27 10.92
N PHE A 63 -4.79 -13.78 11.83
CA PHE A 63 -4.07 -15.05 11.67
C PHE A 63 -4.74 -16.28 12.31
N LYS A 64 -6.00 -16.20 12.75
CA LYS A 64 -6.77 -17.38 13.16
C LYS A 64 -7.80 -17.74 12.09
N GLN A 65 -7.34 -18.30 10.98
CA GLN A 65 -8.20 -19.14 10.14
C GLN A 65 -7.92 -20.60 10.54
N ASN A 66 -8.95 -21.27 11.04
CA ASN A 66 -8.88 -22.67 11.46
C ASN A 66 -8.60 -23.57 10.24
N PRO A 67 -7.78 -24.62 10.37
CA PRO A 67 -7.67 -25.63 9.33
C PRO A 67 -9.01 -26.35 9.17
N THR A 68 -9.47 -26.50 7.93
CA THR A 68 -10.47 -27.51 7.54
C THR A 68 -9.75 -28.58 6.75
#